data_AF-A0A7L3HNK8-F1
#
_entry.id   AF-A0A7L3HNK8-F1
#
_cell.length_a   1.000
_cell.length_b   1.000
_cell.length_c   1.000
_cell.angle_alpha   90.00
_cell.angle_beta   90.00
_cell.angle_gamma   90.00
#
_symmetry.space_group_name_H-M   'P 1'
#
loop_
_entity.id
_entity.type
_entity.pdbx_description
1 polymer ?
#
loop_
_entity_poly.entity_id
_entity_poly.type
_entity_poly.pdbx_seq_one_letter_code
_entity_poly.pdbx_strand_id
1 'polypeptide(L)'
;TVDLLDWNSLFDSRTKLSRPLLIPNRKTGQLEPLLSRFSEEEELQMKRVLQRMDVLAKRAMEKGVRLMVDAEQSYFQPAISHLTMETQRRFNKSRPIIYNTYQCYLKEAYNNVTGDMERSRREGWHFSTKLVRGAYMEQERERAAQMGYEDPINPTYEKTNEMYHRCLDYVLEEIKHSRKASVMVASHNEDTVKFTLRRMMELGIHPSDKKVCFGQLLGMCDQITFPLGE
;
A
#
# COMPACT_ATOMS: atom_id res chain seq x y z
N THR A 1 9.46 4.50 -19.13
CA THR A 1 8.04 4.18 -18.93
C THR A 1 7.91 2.70 -19.16
N VAL A 2 7.86 1.90 -18.09
CA VAL A 2 8.09 0.45 -18.15
C VAL A 2 6.96 -0.28 -17.43
N ASP A 3 6.48 -1.34 -18.09
CA ASP A 3 5.55 -2.40 -17.69
C ASP A 3 4.16 -1.99 -17.18
N LEU A 4 3.28 -1.78 -18.16
CA LEU A 4 1.85 -1.99 -17.98
C LEU A 4 1.59 -3.50 -18.04
N LEU A 5 1.40 -4.14 -16.88
CA LEU A 5 0.64 -5.38 -16.85
C LEU A 5 -0.73 -5.09 -17.48
N ASP A 6 -0.95 -5.53 -18.71
CA ASP A 6 -2.30 -5.52 -19.27
C ASP A 6 -3.12 -6.56 -18.50
N TRP A 7 -3.73 -6.10 -17.41
CA TRP A 7 -4.54 -6.91 -16.53
C TRP A 7 -5.64 -7.67 -17.25
N ASN A 8 -6.19 -7.12 -18.34
CA ASN A 8 -7.20 -7.82 -19.12
C ASN A 8 -6.59 -9.01 -19.87
N SER A 9 -5.36 -8.86 -20.39
CA SER A 9 -4.62 -9.97 -21.01
C SER A 9 -4.27 -11.09 -20.02
N LEU A 10 -4.12 -10.79 -18.72
CA LEU A 10 -3.80 -11.78 -17.68
C LEU A 10 -4.98 -12.70 -17.35
N PHE A 11 -6.22 -12.28 -17.62
CA PHE A 11 -7.42 -13.10 -17.46
C PHE A 11 -7.75 -13.91 -18.72
N ASP A 12 -7.12 -13.62 -19.86
CA ASP A 12 -7.19 -14.49 -21.04
C ASP A 12 -6.27 -15.70 -20.81
N SER A 13 -6.87 -16.90 -20.79
CA SER A 13 -6.15 -18.16 -20.59
C SER A 13 -5.08 -18.42 -21.66
N ARG A 14 -5.15 -17.71 -22.80
CA ARG A 14 -4.22 -17.82 -23.92
C ARG A 14 -2.96 -16.97 -23.79
N THR A 15 -2.92 -16.01 -22.86
CA THR A 15 -1.76 -15.12 -22.68
C THR A 15 -0.71 -15.79 -21.78
N LYS A 16 0.51 -15.92 -22.29
CA LYS A 16 1.69 -16.26 -21.48
C LYS A 16 2.16 -15.01 -20.72
N LEU A 17 2.28 -15.12 -19.40
CA LEU A 17 2.69 -14.02 -18.50
C LEU A 17 4.10 -13.49 -18.80
N SER A 18 4.91 -14.29 -19.48
CA SER A 18 6.29 -14.00 -19.89
C SER A 18 6.46 -12.93 -20.97
N ARG A 19 5.38 -12.42 -21.60
CA ARG A 19 5.47 -11.44 -22.70
C ARG A 19 5.33 -9.95 -22.32
N PRO A 20 4.45 -9.53 -21.38
CA PRO A 20 4.21 -8.11 -21.09
C PRO A 20 5.11 -7.48 -20.00
N LEU A 21 6.07 -8.21 -19.42
CA LEU A 21 6.93 -7.70 -18.35
C LEU A 21 8.40 -7.60 -18.79
N LEU A 22 8.82 -6.51 -19.41
CA LEU A 22 10.19 -6.26 -19.88
C LEU A 22 10.83 -5.09 -19.12
N ILE A 23 11.93 -5.34 -18.40
CA ILE A 23 12.76 -4.31 -17.78
C ILE A 23 14.08 -4.11 -18.50
N PRO A 24 14.62 -2.88 -18.51
CA PRO A 24 15.99 -2.64 -18.94
C PRO A 24 16.96 -3.27 -17.94
N ASN A 25 17.76 -4.24 -18.40
CA ASN A 25 18.84 -4.81 -17.63
C ASN A 25 19.88 -3.72 -17.34
N ARG A 26 20.19 -3.50 -16.06
CA ARG A 26 21.07 -2.41 -15.59
C ARG A 26 22.53 -2.53 -16.07
N LYS A 27 22.97 -3.71 -16.51
CA LYS A 27 24.33 -3.97 -17.00
C LYS A 27 24.41 -3.97 -18.53
N THR A 28 23.39 -4.48 -19.22
CA THR A 28 23.41 -4.65 -20.68
C THR A 28 22.60 -3.59 -21.43
N GLY A 29 21.71 -2.86 -20.75
CA GLY A 29 20.81 -1.88 -21.34
C GLY A 29 19.70 -2.47 -22.22
N GLN A 30 19.65 -3.80 -22.38
CA GLN A 30 18.64 -4.49 -23.16
C GLN A 30 17.35 -4.72 -22.36
N LEU A 31 16.21 -4.73 -23.05
CA LEU A 31 14.94 -5.13 -22.46
C LEU A 31 14.94 -6.66 -22.26
N GLU A 32 14.95 -7.07 -21.00
CA GLU A 32 14.87 -8.46 -20.58
C GLU A 32 13.59 -8.69 -19.79
N PRO A 33 12.99 -9.89 -19.82
CA PRO A 33 11.85 -10.18 -18.96
C PRO A 33 12.15 -9.88 -17.48
N LEU A 34 11.29 -9.10 -16.81
CA LEU A 34 11.39 -8.74 -15.38
C LEU A 34 11.60 -9.95 -14.47
N LEU A 35 11.03 -11.08 -14.90
CA LEU A 35 11.13 -12.35 -14.20
C LEU A 35 11.96 -13.29 -15.08
N SER A 36 13.11 -13.71 -14.58
CA SER A 36 13.73 -14.95 -15.05
C SER A 36 12.65 -16.03 -15.07
N ARG A 37 12.45 -16.65 -16.23
CA ARG A 37 11.35 -17.58 -16.56
C ARG A 37 10.70 -18.21 -15.32
N PHE A 38 9.50 -17.76 -14.97
CA PHE A 38 8.63 -18.57 -14.12
C PHE A 38 8.50 -19.97 -14.74
N SER A 39 8.53 -20.99 -13.90
CA SER A 39 8.03 -22.30 -14.26
C SER A 39 6.54 -22.22 -14.61
N GLU A 40 6.03 -23.22 -15.35
CA GLU A 40 4.60 -23.28 -15.69
C GLU A 40 3.71 -23.27 -14.44
N GLU A 41 4.18 -23.91 -13.36
CA GLU A 41 3.48 -23.91 -12.07
C GLU A 41 3.49 -22.53 -11.42
N GLU A 42 4.59 -21.78 -11.44
CA GLU A 42 4.63 -20.42 -10.90
C GLU A 42 3.78 -19.43 -11.72
N GLU A 43 3.75 -19.56 -13.05
CA GLU A 43 2.81 -18.78 -13.89
C GLU A 43 1.36 -19.10 -13.49
N LEU A 44 1.03 -20.37 -13.26
CA LEU A 44 -0.31 -20.78 -12.83
C LEU A 44 -0.65 -20.27 -11.43
N GLN A 45 0.29 -20.30 -10.50
CA GLN A 45 0.13 -19.73 -9.15
C GLN A 45 -0.11 -18.23 -9.21
N MET A 46 0.65 -17.50 -10.02
CA MET A 46 0.44 -16.07 -10.26
C MET A 46 -0.96 -15.80 -10.82
N LYS A 47 -1.40 -16.56 -11.85
CA LYS A 47 -2.76 -16.44 -12.39
C LYS A 47 -3.83 -16.66 -11.32
N ARG A 48 -3.66 -17.67 -10.45
CA ARG A 48 -4.60 -17.94 -9.34
C ARG A 48 -4.64 -16.80 -8.32
N VAL A 49 -3.51 -16.17 -8.00
CA VAL A 49 -3.47 -14.99 -7.11
C VAL A 49 -4.26 -13.83 -7.73
N LEU A 50 -4.01 -13.50 -8.99
CA LEU A 50 -4.70 -12.41 -9.71
C LEU A 50 -6.22 -12.65 -9.78
N GLN A 51 -6.64 -13.90 -10.05
CA GLN A 51 -8.05 -14.29 -10.05
C GLN A 51 -8.70 -14.14 -8.67
N ARG A 52 -8.03 -14.57 -7.60
CA ARG A 52 -8.55 -14.42 -6.22
C ARG A 52 -8.67 -12.95 -5.83
N MET A 53 -7.69 -12.12 -6.19
CA MET A 53 -7.76 -10.68 -5.95
C MET A 53 -8.94 -10.04 -6.69
N ASP A 54 -9.17 -10.41 -7.96
CA ASP A 54 -10.33 -9.94 -8.73
C ASP A 54 -11.67 -10.34 -8.10
N VAL A 55 -11.81 -11.60 -7.67
CA VAL A 55 -13.03 -12.10 -7.01
C VAL A 55 -13.28 -11.33 -5.70
N LEU A 56 -12.27 -11.16 -4.87
CA LEU A 56 -12.39 -10.42 -3.61
C LEU A 56 -12.70 -8.94 -3.84
N ALA A 57 -12.05 -8.30 -4.81
CA ALA A 57 -12.27 -6.90 -5.14
C ALA A 57 -13.68 -6.64 -5.68
N LYS A 58 -14.17 -7.48 -6.59
CA LYS A 58 -15.56 -7.43 -7.09
C LYS A 58 -16.55 -7.59 -5.94
N ARG A 59 -16.33 -8.59 -5.07
CA ARG A 59 -17.22 -8.84 -3.94
C ARG A 59 -17.22 -7.68 -2.94
N ALA A 60 -16.06 -7.10 -2.66
CA ALA A 60 -15.93 -5.93 -1.79
C ALA A 60 -16.68 -4.72 -2.37
N MET A 61 -16.55 -4.49 -3.68
CA MET A 61 -17.26 -3.42 -4.39
C MET A 61 -18.79 -3.59 -4.34
N GLU A 62 -19.30 -4.80 -4.59
CA GLU A 62 -20.73 -5.16 -4.49
C GLU A 62 -21.29 -4.92 -3.09
N LYS A 63 -20.54 -5.33 -2.07
CA LYS A 63 -20.96 -5.18 -0.66
C LYS A 63 -20.68 -3.81 -0.07
N GLY A 64 -19.97 -2.95 -0.80
CA GLY A 64 -19.56 -1.63 -0.34
C GLY A 64 -18.64 -1.65 0.87
N VAL A 65 -17.86 -2.73 1.03
CA VAL A 65 -16.83 -2.85 2.08
C VAL A 65 -15.45 -2.53 1.51
N ARG A 66 -14.51 -2.23 2.41
CA ARG A 66 -13.12 -1.95 2.06
C ARG A 66 -12.29 -3.21 2.19
N LEU A 67 -11.44 -3.49 1.21
CA LEU A 67 -10.48 -4.58 1.24
C LEU A 67 -9.10 -3.99 1.51
N MET A 68 -8.50 -4.37 2.63
CA MET A 68 -7.15 -3.93 3.02
C MET A 68 -6.18 -5.08 2.77
N VAL A 69 -5.17 -4.85 1.93
CA VAL A 69 -4.11 -5.85 1.70
C VAL A 69 -2.99 -5.54 2.69
N ASP A 70 -2.69 -6.51 3.55
CA ASP A 70 -1.63 -6.36 4.54
C ASP A 70 -0.25 -6.33 3.88
N ALA A 71 0.67 -5.64 4.55
CA ALA A 71 2.06 -5.60 4.16
C ALA A 71 2.85 -6.69 4.88
N GLU A 72 3.82 -7.26 4.20
CA GLU A 72 4.69 -8.32 4.71
C GLU A 72 6.13 -7.80 4.86
N GLN A 73 7.12 -8.69 4.88
CA GLN A 73 8.52 -8.30 4.90
C GLN A 73 8.92 -7.52 3.63
N SER A 74 9.91 -6.65 3.76
CA SER A 74 10.37 -5.70 2.74
C SER A 74 10.76 -6.35 1.41
N TYR A 75 11.19 -7.61 1.44
CA TYR A 75 11.60 -8.37 0.26
C TYR A 75 10.42 -9.02 -0.50
N PHE A 76 9.25 -9.14 0.12
CA PHE A 76 8.00 -9.52 -0.56
C PHE A 76 7.15 -8.30 -0.95
N GLN A 77 7.30 -7.21 -0.20
CA GLN A 77 6.45 -6.03 -0.29
C GLN A 77 6.37 -5.38 -1.68
N PRO A 78 7.42 -5.36 -2.53
CA PRO A 78 7.30 -4.83 -3.89
C PRO A 78 6.25 -5.54 -4.73
N ALA A 79 6.19 -6.88 -4.66
CA ALA A 79 5.21 -7.67 -5.41
C ALA A 79 3.79 -7.43 -4.88
N ILE A 80 3.62 -7.47 -3.55
CA ILE A 80 2.32 -7.24 -2.90
C ILE A 80 1.79 -5.83 -3.21
N SER A 81 2.65 -4.82 -3.08
CA SER A 81 2.30 -3.41 -3.33
C SER A 81 1.92 -3.21 -4.79
N HIS A 82 2.69 -3.79 -5.72
CA HIS A 82 2.42 -3.68 -7.15
C HIS A 82 1.05 -4.28 -7.51
N LEU A 83 0.79 -5.52 -7.09
CA LEU A 83 -0.49 -6.18 -7.32
C LEU A 83 -1.66 -5.40 -6.70
N THR A 84 -1.47 -4.87 -5.49
CA THR A 84 -2.50 -4.11 -4.78
C THR A 84 -2.79 -2.78 -5.48
N MET A 85 -1.76 -2.03 -5.89
CA MET A 85 -1.91 -0.75 -6.57
C MET A 85 -2.54 -0.93 -7.96
N GLU A 86 -2.21 -1.98 -8.70
CA GLU A 86 -2.93 -2.26 -9.95
C GLU A 86 -4.41 -2.63 -9.71
N THR A 87 -4.70 -3.34 -8.62
CA THR A 87 -6.08 -3.60 -8.20
C THR A 87 -6.78 -2.28 -7.80
N GLN A 88 -6.10 -1.34 -7.13
CA GLN A 88 -6.64 0.01 -6.89
C GLN A 88 -6.94 0.73 -8.20
N ARG A 89 -5.97 0.75 -9.13
CA ARG A 89 -6.13 1.39 -10.44
C ARG A 89 -7.38 0.91 -11.15
N ARG A 90 -7.70 -0.39 -11.05
CA ARG A 90 -8.88 -0.99 -11.70
C ARG A 90 -10.19 -0.71 -10.96
N PHE A 91 -10.22 -0.88 -9.64
CA PHE A 91 -11.46 -0.87 -8.86
C PHE A 91 -11.77 0.45 -8.15
N ASN A 92 -10.76 1.26 -7.82
CA ASN A 92 -10.93 2.53 -7.10
C ASN A 92 -11.28 3.69 -8.05
N LYS A 93 -12.22 3.50 -8.99
CA LYS A 93 -12.56 4.53 -10.00
C LYS A 93 -13.42 5.66 -9.43
N SER A 94 -14.48 5.30 -8.68
CA SER A 94 -15.43 6.27 -8.12
C SER A 94 -15.30 6.45 -6.60
N ARG A 95 -14.73 5.45 -5.91
CA ARG A 95 -14.55 5.45 -4.46
C ARG A 95 -13.40 4.52 -4.07
N PRO A 96 -12.77 4.73 -2.89
CA PRO A 96 -11.72 3.86 -2.39
C PRO A 96 -12.30 2.53 -1.88
N ILE A 97 -11.97 1.43 -2.54
CA ILE A 97 -12.36 0.05 -2.15
C ILE A 97 -11.14 -0.73 -1.67
N ILE A 98 -10.04 -0.66 -2.42
CA ILE A 98 -8.82 -1.43 -2.18
C ILE A 98 -7.77 -0.55 -1.51
N TYR A 99 -7.22 -0.99 -0.39
CA TYR A 99 -6.24 -0.24 0.39
C TYR A 99 -4.91 -0.99 0.38
N ASN A 100 -3.83 -0.28 0.00
CA ASN A 100 -2.46 -0.78 0.11
C ASN A 100 -1.88 -0.41 1.49
N THR A 101 -1.14 -1.32 2.11
CA THR A 101 -0.52 -1.05 3.41
C THR A 101 0.91 -0.56 3.23
N TYR A 102 1.25 0.58 3.84
CA TYR A 102 2.62 1.10 3.87
C TYR A 102 3.13 1.07 5.31
N GLN A 103 4.34 0.53 5.47
CA GLN A 103 4.99 0.38 6.77
C GLN A 103 5.98 1.53 6.99
N CYS A 104 5.61 2.48 7.84
CA CYS A 104 6.37 3.71 8.10
C CYS A 104 7.66 3.50 8.91
N TYR A 105 7.93 2.27 9.36
CA TYR A 105 9.24 1.91 9.90
C TYR A 105 10.31 1.76 8.81
N LEU A 106 9.94 1.67 7.52
CA LEU A 106 10.90 1.59 6.41
C LEU A 106 11.38 2.97 6.01
N LYS A 107 12.66 3.09 5.65
CA LYS A 107 13.26 4.33 5.14
C LYS A 107 12.60 4.82 3.84
N GLU A 108 12.14 3.89 3.00
CA GLU A 108 11.49 4.20 1.71
C GLU A 108 9.98 4.51 1.81
N ALA A 109 9.38 4.45 3.01
CA ALA A 109 7.93 4.57 3.16
C ALA A 109 7.35 5.85 2.53
N TYR A 110 8.01 6.99 2.74
CA TYR A 110 7.57 8.27 2.17
C TYR A 110 7.67 8.29 0.64
N ASN A 111 8.78 7.81 0.08
CA ASN A 111 8.97 7.73 -1.37
C ASN A 111 7.90 6.85 -2.03
N ASN A 112 7.58 5.71 -1.40
CA ASN A 112 6.55 4.80 -1.89
C ASN A 112 5.15 5.42 -1.83
N VAL A 113 4.77 6.02 -0.70
CA VAL A 113 3.44 6.68 -0.55
C VAL A 113 3.28 7.81 -1.56
N THR A 114 4.27 8.69 -1.67
CA THR A 114 4.22 9.84 -2.58
C THR A 114 4.24 9.40 -4.05
N GLY A 115 5.10 8.46 -4.42
CA GLY A 115 5.18 7.93 -5.78
C GLY A 115 3.87 7.29 -6.27
N ASP A 116 3.25 6.45 -5.43
CA ASP A 116 1.98 5.80 -5.77
C ASP A 116 0.81 6.79 -5.81
N MET A 117 0.82 7.81 -4.96
CA MET A 117 -0.15 8.90 -5.00
C MET A 117 -0.02 9.73 -6.28
N GLU A 118 1.19 10.11 -6.68
CA GLU A 118 1.43 10.82 -7.95
C GLU A 118 1.01 9.99 -9.16
N ARG A 119 1.24 8.67 -9.11
CA ARG A 119 0.74 7.75 -10.13
C ARG A 119 -0.79 7.76 -10.19
N SER A 120 -1.45 7.68 -9.03
CA SER A 120 -2.92 7.73 -8.96
C SER A 120 -3.51 9.03 -9.51
N ARG A 121 -2.83 10.15 -9.27
CA ARG A 121 -3.24 11.47 -9.76
C ARG A 121 -3.18 11.53 -11.29
N ARG A 122 -2.05 11.09 -11.87
CA ARG A 122 -1.83 11.10 -13.33
C ARG A 122 -2.80 10.20 -14.08
N GLU A 123 -3.15 9.06 -13.48
CA GLU A 123 -3.94 8.02 -14.14
C GLU A 123 -5.41 8.00 -13.70
N GLY A 124 -5.78 8.83 -12.72
CA GLY A 124 -7.17 9.16 -12.39
C GLY A 124 -7.94 8.12 -11.57
N TRP A 125 -7.33 7.49 -10.56
CA TRP A 125 -8.05 6.66 -9.57
C TRP A 125 -7.99 7.25 -8.16
N HIS A 126 -8.83 6.74 -7.26
CA HIS A 126 -8.80 7.10 -5.85
C HIS A 126 -7.68 6.35 -5.13
N PHE A 127 -6.67 7.07 -4.68
CA PHE A 127 -5.62 6.52 -3.83
C PHE A 127 -6.18 6.13 -2.47
N SER A 128 -5.93 4.91 -2.02
CA SER A 128 -6.26 4.52 -0.65
C SER A 128 -5.18 3.72 0.02
N THR A 129 -4.86 4.10 1.25
CA THR A 129 -3.72 3.57 1.99
C THR A 129 -4.09 3.20 3.42
N LYS A 130 -3.45 2.15 3.95
CA LYS A 130 -3.39 1.84 5.37
C LYS A 130 -1.97 2.13 5.84
N LEU A 131 -1.83 3.08 6.76
CA LEU A 131 -0.53 3.40 7.34
C LEU A 131 -0.36 2.66 8.65
N VAL A 132 0.71 1.86 8.76
CA VAL A 132 1.15 1.16 9.97
C VAL A 132 2.58 1.58 10.29
N ARG A 133 3.07 1.35 11.52
CA ARG A 133 4.51 1.43 11.78
C ARG A 133 5.22 0.27 11.09
N GLY A 134 4.96 -0.96 11.51
CA GLY A 134 5.57 -2.18 10.98
C GLY A 134 5.54 -3.29 12.04
N ALA A 135 5.69 -4.54 11.61
CA ALA A 135 5.59 -5.71 12.49
C ALA A 135 6.82 -6.64 12.43
N TYR A 136 7.75 -6.43 11.50
CA TYR A 136 8.81 -7.39 11.18
C TYR A 136 10.23 -6.89 11.49
N MET A 137 10.37 -5.92 12.42
CA MET A 137 11.64 -5.20 12.70
C MET A 137 12.84 -6.12 12.92
N GLU A 138 12.68 -7.18 13.73
CA GLU A 138 13.75 -8.12 14.06
C GLU A 138 14.17 -8.90 12.81
N GLN A 139 13.20 -9.45 12.07
CA GLN A 139 13.42 -10.22 10.85
C GLN A 139 14.12 -9.39 9.76
N GLU A 140 13.76 -8.11 9.61
CA GLU A 140 14.41 -7.20 8.67
C GLU A 140 15.89 -6.99 9.02
N ARG A 141 16.18 -6.66 10.29
CA ARG A 141 17.56 -6.43 10.77
C ARG A 141 18.42 -7.69 10.66
N GLU A 142 17.88 -8.83 11.08
CA GLU A 142 18.56 -10.13 10.97
C GLU A 142 18.91 -10.46 9.52
N ARG A 143 17.95 -10.29 8.59
CA ARG A 143 18.17 -10.55 7.18
C ARG A 143 19.20 -9.59 6.57
N ALA A 144 19.15 -8.30 6.90
CA ALA A 144 20.11 -7.30 6.45
C ALA A 144 21.54 -7.66 6.89
N ALA A 145 21.72 -8.05 8.16
CA ALA A 145 22.99 -8.51 8.69
C ALA A 145 23.50 -9.79 8.01
N GLN A 146 22.62 -10.78 7.79
CA GLN A 146 22.98 -12.05 7.14
C GLN A 146 23.36 -11.89 5.66
N MET A 147 22.65 -11.02 4.93
CA MET A 147 22.86 -10.81 3.49
C MET A 147 23.84 -9.66 3.18
N GLY A 148 24.25 -8.88 4.17
CA GLY A 148 25.23 -7.79 4.03
C GLY A 148 24.71 -6.56 3.30
N TYR A 149 23.41 -6.29 3.33
CA TYR A 149 22.83 -5.04 2.79
C TYR A 149 22.44 -4.07 3.91
N GLU A 150 22.20 -2.81 3.56
CA GLU A 150 21.83 -1.78 4.53
C GLU A 150 20.48 -2.09 5.20
N ASP A 151 20.41 -1.92 6.52
CA ASP A 151 19.17 -2.03 7.26
C ASP A 151 18.06 -1.14 6.65
N PRO A 152 16.94 -1.71 6.18
CA PRO A 152 15.89 -0.96 5.51
C PRO A 152 15.01 -0.16 6.48
N ILE A 153 15.13 -0.40 7.79
CA ILE A 153 14.27 0.25 8.79
C ILE A 153 14.91 1.51 9.38
N ASN A 154 14.05 2.41 9.87
CA ASN A 154 14.46 3.63 10.54
C ASN A 154 15.28 3.29 11.81
N PRO A 155 16.28 4.12 12.15
CA PRO A 155 17.23 3.79 13.21
C PRO A 155 16.61 3.80 14.61
N THR A 156 15.55 4.59 14.82
CA THR A 156 14.88 4.72 16.13
C THR A 156 13.36 4.74 16.02
N TYR A 157 12.70 4.54 17.16
CA TYR A 157 11.25 4.67 17.29
C TYR A 157 10.77 6.07 16.90
N GLU A 158 11.50 7.11 17.31
CA GLU A 158 11.20 8.51 17.02
C GLU A 158 11.28 8.78 15.51
N LYS A 159 12.29 8.24 14.82
CA LYS A 159 12.39 8.33 13.36
C LYS A 159 11.27 7.61 12.63
N THR A 160 10.78 6.50 13.19
CA THR A 160 9.57 5.83 12.68
C THR A 160 8.32 6.69 12.88
N ASN A 161 8.20 7.40 14.01
CA ASN A 161 7.07 8.32 14.24
C ASN A 161 7.12 9.52 13.30
N GLU A 162 8.29 10.14 13.12
CA GLU A 162 8.50 11.22 12.16
C GLU A 162 8.10 10.77 10.74
N MET A 163 8.54 9.57 10.32
CA MET A 163 8.16 8.99 9.03
C MET A 163 6.65 8.77 8.92
N TYR A 164 6.02 8.21 9.97
CA TYR A 164 4.58 7.98 9.98
C TYR A 164 3.79 9.28 9.84
N HIS A 165 4.11 10.30 10.65
CA HIS A 165 3.44 11.60 10.60
C HIS A 165 3.67 12.30 9.26
N ARG A 166 4.89 12.21 8.70
CA ARG A 166 5.21 12.76 7.38
C ARG A 166 4.39 12.10 6.26
N CYS A 167 4.28 10.77 6.26
CA CYS A 167 3.44 10.06 5.30
C CYS A 167 1.95 10.40 5.47
N LEU A 168 1.47 10.45 6.71
CA LEU A 168 0.09 10.77 7.03
C LEU A 168 -0.29 12.19 6.58
N ASP A 169 0.54 13.17 6.91
CA ASP A 169 0.30 14.57 6.55
C ASP A 169 0.19 14.75 5.03
N TYR A 170 1.08 14.11 4.27
CA TYR A 170 1.02 14.12 2.81
C TYR A 170 -0.32 13.58 2.27
N VAL A 171 -0.84 12.50 2.87
CA VAL A 171 -2.13 11.92 2.46
C VAL A 171 -3.31 12.81 2.88
N LEU A 172 -3.24 13.45 4.05
CA LEU A 172 -4.29 14.38 4.50
C LEU A 172 -4.35 15.62 3.61
N GLU A 173 -3.20 16.17 3.21
CA GLU A 173 -3.13 17.27 2.25
C GLU A 173 -3.74 16.90 0.89
N GLU A 174 -3.47 15.69 0.38
CA GLU A 174 -4.12 15.22 -0.84
C GLU A 174 -5.64 15.05 -0.67
N ILE A 175 -6.12 14.59 0.49
CA ILE A 175 -7.55 14.53 0.81
C ILE A 175 -8.16 15.93 0.72
N LYS A 176 -7.50 16.95 1.27
CA LYS A 176 -7.95 18.35 1.17
C LYS A 176 -7.95 18.84 -0.27
N HIS A 177 -6.89 18.57 -1.02
CA HIS A 177 -6.69 19.09 -2.36
C HIS A 177 -7.67 18.51 -3.40
N SER A 178 -7.76 17.18 -3.49
CA SER A 178 -8.50 16.52 -4.58
C SER A 178 -9.72 15.72 -4.12
N ARG A 179 -9.81 15.40 -2.82
CA ARG A 179 -10.78 14.46 -2.24
C ARG A 179 -10.67 13.04 -2.81
N LYS A 180 -9.65 12.75 -3.62
CA LYS A 180 -9.41 11.45 -4.25
C LYS A 180 -8.46 10.54 -3.46
N ALA A 181 -7.98 10.96 -2.30
CA ALA A 181 -7.25 10.10 -1.37
C ALA A 181 -8.13 9.59 -0.22
N SER A 182 -7.72 8.51 0.44
CA SER A 182 -8.28 8.04 1.72
C SER A 182 -7.24 7.25 2.52
N VAL A 183 -7.30 7.34 3.84
CA VAL A 183 -6.33 6.73 4.75
C VAL A 183 -6.99 5.97 5.90
N MET A 184 -6.46 4.79 6.17
CA MET A 184 -6.65 4.05 7.41
C MET A 184 -5.42 4.29 8.30
N VAL A 185 -5.60 5.03 9.39
CA VAL A 185 -4.61 5.30 10.43
C VAL A 185 -4.62 4.14 11.40
N ALA A 186 -3.78 3.13 11.14
CA ALA A 186 -3.67 1.96 11.99
C ALA A 186 -2.60 2.17 13.08
N SER A 187 -3.02 2.65 14.25
CA SER A 187 -2.14 2.98 15.37
C SER A 187 -2.87 2.95 16.72
N HIS A 188 -2.21 2.37 17.72
CA HIS A 188 -2.59 2.48 19.14
C HIS A 188 -1.85 3.60 19.88
N ASN A 189 -1.04 4.41 19.18
CA ASN A 189 -0.33 5.51 19.82
C ASN A 189 -1.22 6.76 19.86
N GLU A 190 -1.46 7.25 21.08
CA GLU A 190 -2.32 8.39 21.36
C GLU A 190 -1.85 9.66 20.64
N ASP A 191 -0.54 9.92 20.57
CA ASP A 191 0.01 11.09 19.90
C ASP A 191 -0.26 11.06 18.40
N THR A 192 -0.17 9.90 17.75
CA THR A 192 -0.56 9.72 16.34
C THR A 192 -2.05 10.00 16.14
N VAL A 193 -2.91 9.51 17.05
CA VAL A 193 -4.35 9.77 16.98
C VAL A 193 -4.63 11.27 17.13
N LYS A 194 -4.10 11.91 18.18
CA LYS A 194 -4.24 13.36 18.43
C LYS A 194 -3.68 14.19 17.27
N PHE A 195 -2.51 13.83 16.74
CA PHE A 195 -1.93 14.47 15.56
C PHE A 195 -2.90 14.41 14.38
N THR A 196 -3.46 13.24 14.09
CA THR A 196 -4.43 13.05 12.99
C THR A 196 -5.66 13.94 13.18
N LEU A 197 -6.26 13.95 14.37
CA LEU A 197 -7.46 14.73 14.67
C LEU A 197 -7.23 16.24 14.53
N ARG A 198 -6.12 16.75 15.09
CA ARG A 198 -5.72 18.16 14.92
C ARG A 198 -5.57 18.49 13.44
N ARG A 199 -4.89 17.64 12.69
CA ARG A 199 -4.63 17.90 11.28
C ARG A 199 -5.88 17.85 10.41
N MET A 200 -6.80 16.93 10.71
CA MET A 200 -8.14 16.91 10.11
C MET A 200 -8.89 18.21 10.37
N MET A 201 -8.84 18.76 11.59
CA MET A 201 -9.48 20.03 11.93
C MET A 201 -8.87 21.20 11.15
N GLU A 202 -7.54 21.31 11.11
CA GLU A 202 -6.82 22.35 10.36
C GLU A 202 -7.13 22.32 8.86
N LEU A 203 -7.23 21.13 8.28
CA LEU A 203 -7.53 20.94 6.86
C LEU A 203 -9.04 20.99 6.56
N GLY A 204 -9.91 21.02 7.58
CA GLY A 204 -11.36 20.95 7.40
C GLY A 204 -11.83 19.62 6.80
N ILE A 205 -11.20 18.51 7.19
CA ILE A 205 -11.60 17.15 6.83
C ILE A 205 -12.57 16.65 7.90
N HIS A 206 -13.84 16.50 7.54
CA HIS A 206 -14.87 16.08 8.48
C HIS A 206 -14.99 14.55 8.56
N PRO A 207 -15.31 13.97 9.74
CA PRO A 207 -15.55 12.53 9.86
C PRO A 207 -16.62 12.00 8.90
N SER A 208 -17.64 12.81 8.59
CA SER A 208 -18.69 12.51 7.61
C SER A 208 -18.18 12.27 6.19
N ASP A 209 -16.98 12.75 5.87
CA ASP A 209 -16.33 12.56 4.57
C ASP A 209 -15.91 11.11 4.33
N LYS A 210 -15.78 10.33 5.41
CA LYS A 210 -15.36 8.92 5.41
C LYS A 210 -14.01 8.70 4.68
N LYS A 211 -13.14 9.72 4.66
CA LYS A 211 -11.80 9.68 4.03
C LYS A 211 -10.70 9.24 4.96
N VAL A 212 -10.85 9.50 6.26
CA VAL A 212 -9.93 9.09 7.32
C VAL A 212 -10.67 8.09 8.20
N CYS A 213 -10.05 6.95 8.47
CA CYS A 213 -10.54 5.96 9.43
C CYS A 213 -9.40 5.53 10.34
N PHE A 214 -9.75 5.08 11.54
CA PHE A 214 -8.78 4.60 12.52
C PHE A 214 -8.88 3.08 12.65
N GLY A 215 -7.74 2.43 12.86
CA GLY A 215 -7.62 0.99 13.01
C GLY A 215 -6.84 0.62 14.25
N GLN A 216 -7.46 -0.19 15.11
CA GLN A 216 -6.84 -0.72 16.32
C GLN A 216 -7.20 -2.20 16.43
N LEU A 217 -6.23 -3.00 16.88
CA LEU A 217 -6.43 -4.42 17.18
C LEU A 217 -7.31 -4.56 18.41
N LEU A 218 -8.29 -5.48 18.34
CA LEU A 218 -9.21 -5.78 19.41
C LEU A 218 -8.45 -6.24 20.68
N GLY A 219 -8.81 -5.67 21.83
CA GLY A 219 -8.20 -5.99 23.13
C GLY A 219 -6.88 -5.25 23.39
N MET A 220 -6.55 -4.23 22.60
CA MET A 220 -5.36 -3.41 22.79
C MET A 220 -5.72 -1.94 22.89
N CYS A 221 -5.28 -1.30 23.98
CA CYS A 221 -5.41 0.14 24.20
C CYS A 221 -6.85 0.67 24.12
N ASP A 222 -7.81 -0.07 24.67
CA ASP A 222 -9.23 0.28 24.67
C ASP A 222 -9.49 1.69 25.23
N GLN A 223 -8.66 2.16 26.18
CA GLN A 223 -8.72 3.51 26.73
C GLN A 223 -8.49 4.63 25.69
N ILE A 224 -7.87 4.31 24.54
CA ILE A 224 -7.73 5.21 23.39
C ILE A 224 -8.86 4.96 22.38
N THR A 225 -9.27 3.69 22.20
CA THR A 225 -10.31 3.29 21.26
C THR A 225 -11.67 3.87 21.59
N PHE A 226 -12.11 3.77 22.84
CA PHE A 226 -13.45 4.21 23.24
C PHE A 226 -13.68 5.72 23.03
N PRO A 227 -12.80 6.63 23.53
CA PRO A 227 -12.99 8.06 23.31
C PRO A 227 -12.91 8.49 21.84
N LEU A 228 -12.24 7.71 20.99
CA LEU A 228 -12.13 7.99 19.56
C LEU A 228 -13.40 7.62 18.77
N GLY A 229 -14.21 6.70 19.31
CA GLY A 229 -15.46 6.25 18.70
C GLY A 229 -16.68 7.11 19.02
N GLU A 230 -16.59 7.98 20.03
CA GLU A 230 -17.61 8.96 20.43
C GLU A 230 -17.52 10.25 19.61
#